data_AF-A0A258WU50-F1
#
_entry.id   AF-A0A258WU50-F1
#
_cell.length_a   1.000
_cell.length_b   1.000
_cell.length_c   1.000
_cell.angle_alpha   90.00
_cell.angle_beta   90.00
_cell.angle_gamma   90.00
#
_symmetry.space_group_name_H-M   'P 1'
#
loop_
_entity.id
_entity.type
_entity.pdbx_description
1 polymer ?
#
loop_
_entity_poly.entity_id
_entity_poly.type
_entity_poly.pdbx_seq_one_letter_code
_entity_poly.pdbx_strand_id
1 'polypeptide(L)'
;MLPFLEALGIKPEVQHFFEPWLEVSSETELQFSYLDQAINRKKREVLNAHGSLIPSTTGIWCAGALHPNTVRHNFLFNSAIEVLSFCSMNIGWLARPGNVAFSALGLCPVASQVEALRSRFPNARLHTVFGNDVLGRIADCKVALWAKGKDADFHMHQDIIIAQYNSKSFRIPESIFSLHFFEKKSSLRAGIRTHKPKAGFVSFFELLKEAS
;
A
#
# COMPACT_ATOMS: atom_id res chain seq x y z
N MET A 1 -11.89 22.05 2.58
CA MET A 1 -11.32 21.04 3.49
C MET A 1 -12.47 20.26 4.10
N LEU A 2 -12.26 18.97 4.38
CA LEU A 2 -13.30 18.07 4.88
C LEU A 2 -13.17 17.94 6.40
N PRO A 3 -14.11 18.46 7.22
CA PRO A 3 -14.00 18.45 8.68
C PRO A 3 -13.80 17.05 9.27
N PHE A 4 -14.41 16.04 8.65
CA PHE A 4 -14.25 14.64 9.03
C PHE A 4 -12.80 14.14 8.90
N LEU A 5 -12.05 14.57 7.88
CA LEU A 5 -10.64 14.21 7.73
C LEU A 5 -9.74 14.93 8.73
N GLU A 6 -10.08 16.18 9.08
CA GLU A 6 -9.37 16.93 10.13
C GLU A 6 -9.53 16.24 11.49
N ALA A 7 -10.73 15.77 11.81
CA ALA A 7 -11.00 15.00 13.03
C ALA A 7 -10.23 13.67 13.10
N LEU A 8 -9.77 13.14 11.95
CA LEU A 8 -8.91 11.97 11.86
C LEU A 8 -7.40 12.31 11.90
N GLY A 9 -7.04 13.57 12.10
CA GLY A 9 -5.65 14.03 12.10
C GLY A 9 -5.04 14.23 10.71
N ILE A 10 -5.84 14.17 9.64
CA ILE A 10 -5.35 14.36 8.28
C ILE A 10 -5.13 15.84 8.00
N LYS A 11 -3.86 16.18 7.73
CA LYS A 11 -3.43 17.57 7.61
C LYS A 11 -4.03 18.29 6.38
N PRO A 12 -4.28 19.60 6.47
CA PRO A 12 -4.75 20.43 5.35
C PRO A 12 -4.01 20.21 4.03
N GLU A 13 -2.68 20.14 4.06
CA GLU A 13 -1.83 19.99 2.87
C GLU A 13 -2.06 18.64 2.17
N VAL A 14 -2.34 17.60 2.96
CA VAL A 14 -2.66 16.27 2.45
C VAL A 14 -4.04 16.29 1.81
N GLN A 15 -5.03 16.87 2.48
CA GLN A 15 -6.37 17.00 1.91
C GLN A 15 -6.35 17.78 0.57
N HIS A 16 -5.62 18.89 0.53
CA HIS A 16 -5.48 19.68 -0.69
C HIS A 16 -4.79 18.90 -1.81
N PHE A 17 -3.71 18.17 -1.51
CA PHE A 17 -3.06 17.32 -2.51
C PHE A 17 -4.00 16.26 -3.06
N PHE A 18 -4.77 15.58 -2.20
CA PHE A 18 -5.60 14.44 -2.61
C PHE A 18 -6.98 14.82 -3.16
N GLU A 19 -7.43 16.08 -3.01
CA GLU A 19 -8.74 16.58 -3.42
C GLU A 19 -9.21 16.07 -4.80
N PRO A 20 -8.39 16.05 -5.87
CA PRO A 20 -8.82 15.56 -7.19
C PRO A 20 -9.18 14.06 -7.25
N TRP A 21 -8.80 13.28 -6.24
CA TRP A 21 -8.97 11.83 -6.16
C TRP A 21 -9.90 11.37 -5.04
N LEU A 22 -10.47 12.31 -4.27
CA LEU A 22 -11.45 12.02 -3.22
C LEU A 22 -12.86 12.02 -3.82
N GLU A 23 -13.60 10.92 -3.64
CA GLU A 23 -15.04 10.88 -3.94
C GLU A 23 -15.82 11.12 -2.64
N VAL A 24 -16.28 12.37 -2.43
CA VAL A 24 -17.09 12.74 -1.26
C VAL A 24 -18.52 12.24 -1.47
N SER A 25 -18.96 11.29 -0.63
CA SER A 25 -20.30 10.71 -0.68
C SER A 25 -21.28 11.51 0.18
N SER A 26 -20.83 11.96 1.36
CA SER A 26 -21.57 12.83 2.28
C SER A 26 -20.60 13.62 3.16
N GLU A 27 -21.10 14.45 4.08
CA GLU A 27 -20.27 15.18 5.06
C GLU A 27 -19.44 14.27 5.99
N THR A 28 -19.85 13.02 6.14
CA THR A 28 -19.26 12.05 7.09
C THR A 28 -18.75 10.78 6.43
N GLU A 29 -18.87 10.67 5.11
CA GLU A 29 -18.48 9.47 4.36
C GLU A 29 -17.64 9.82 3.12
N LEU A 30 -16.48 9.18 3.03
CA LEU A 30 -15.60 9.21 1.88
C LEU A 30 -15.57 7.86 1.18
N GLN A 31 -15.53 7.89 -0.14
CA GLN A 31 -15.41 6.70 -0.96
C GLN A 31 -14.14 6.77 -1.80
N PHE A 32 -13.50 5.62 -1.96
CA PHE A 32 -12.34 5.47 -2.81
C PHE A 32 -12.56 4.32 -3.78
N SER A 33 -12.29 4.61 -5.05
CA SER A 33 -12.78 3.81 -6.15
C SER A 33 -11.67 3.01 -6.80
N TYR A 34 -11.71 1.70 -6.58
CA TYR A 34 -10.74 0.74 -7.09
C TYR A 34 -11.24 0.22 -8.42
N LEU A 35 -10.58 0.61 -9.50
CA LEU A 35 -10.93 0.18 -10.85
C LEU A 35 -10.08 -1.02 -11.26
N ASP A 36 -10.75 -2.12 -11.56
CA ASP A 36 -10.14 -3.23 -12.28
C ASP A 36 -10.33 -3.03 -13.78
N GLN A 37 -9.24 -2.75 -14.49
CA GLN A 37 -9.27 -2.50 -15.93
C GLN A 37 -9.49 -3.77 -16.75
N ALA A 38 -9.15 -4.96 -16.24
CA ALA A 38 -9.27 -6.21 -16.98
C ALA A 38 -10.74 -6.64 -17.10
N ILE A 39 -11.54 -6.43 -16.05
CA ILE A 39 -12.96 -6.82 -16.02
C ILE A 39 -13.91 -5.61 -15.96
N ASN A 40 -13.38 -4.40 -16.09
CA ASN A 40 -14.11 -3.13 -16.00
C ASN A 40 -15.04 -3.05 -14.77
N ARG A 41 -14.57 -3.56 -13.62
CA ARG A 41 -15.36 -3.61 -12.38
C ARG A 41 -14.81 -2.61 -11.37
N LYS A 42 -15.73 -1.87 -10.77
CA LYS A 42 -15.43 -0.89 -9.70
C LYS A 42 -15.80 -1.49 -8.35
N LYS A 43 -14.85 -1.52 -7.42
CA LYS A 43 -15.12 -1.75 -5.98
C LYS A 43 -14.78 -0.50 -5.19
N ARG A 44 -15.39 -0.33 -4.02
CA ARG A 44 -15.25 0.88 -3.20
C ARG A 44 -14.68 0.53 -1.83
N GLU A 45 -13.74 1.33 -1.39
CA GLU A 45 -13.45 1.51 0.03
C GLU A 45 -14.35 2.61 0.56
N VAL A 46 -14.91 2.40 1.75
CA VAL A 46 -15.78 3.38 2.41
C VAL A 46 -15.17 3.73 3.75
N LEU A 47 -14.92 5.02 3.98
CA LEU A 47 -14.41 5.56 5.22
C LEU A 47 -15.48 6.45 5.87
N ASN A 48 -15.81 6.15 7.12
CA ASN A 48 -16.73 6.95 7.93
C ASN A 48 -16.32 6.92 9.41
N ALA A 49 -17.16 7.50 10.28
CA ALA A 49 -16.91 7.59 11.72
C ALA A 49 -16.69 6.22 12.41
N HIS A 50 -17.20 5.13 11.83
CA HIS A 50 -17.07 3.78 12.40
C HIS A 50 -15.80 3.04 11.94
N GLY A 51 -15.08 3.57 10.95
CA GLY A 51 -13.85 2.97 10.43
C GLY A 51 -13.78 2.97 8.91
N SER A 52 -12.85 2.15 8.37
CA SER A 52 -12.70 1.94 6.93
C SER A 52 -13.08 0.51 6.55
N LEU A 53 -13.97 0.37 5.57
CA LEU A 53 -14.30 -0.89 4.92
C LEU A 53 -13.45 -1.04 3.66
N ILE A 54 -12.36 -1.80 3.74
CA ILE A 54 -11.41 -2.00 2.65
C ILE A 54 -11.87 -3.18 1.76
N PRO A 55 -11.96 -3.02 0.44
CA PRO A 55 -12.41 -4.09 -0.44
C PRO A 55 -11.32 -5.15 -0.66
N SER A 56 -11.74 -6.41 -0.75
CA SER A 56 -10.95 -7.44 -1.45
C SER A 56 -11.19 -7.28 -2.96
N THR A 57 -10.18 -6.85 -3.70
CA THR A 57 -10.29 -6.45 -5.10
C THR A 57 -8.99 -6.66 -5.85
N THR A 58 -9.10 -6.88 -7.15
CA THR A 58 -8.00 -6.84 -8.13
C THR A 58 -7.88 -5.46 -8.79
N GLY A 59 -8.80 -4.54 -8.51
CA GLY A 59 -8.73 -3.15 -8.94
C GLY A 59 -7.73 -2.31 -8.15
N ILE A 60 -7.37 -1.14 -8.69
CA ILE A 60 -6.40 -0.23 -8.05
C ILE A 60 -7.08 1.12 -7.84
N TRP A 61 -6.94 1.69 -6.64
CA TRP A 61 -7.12 3.13 -6.44
C TRP A 61 -5.77 3.82 -6.53
N CYS A 62 -5.67 4.93 -7.26
CA CYS A 62 -4.39 5.59 -7.53
C CYS A 62 -4.52 7.11 -7.56
N ALA A 63 -3.62 7.79 -6.87
CA ALA A 63 -3.53 9.24 -6.76
C ALA A 63 -2.12 9.76 -7.05
N GLY A 64 -1.99 11.06 -7.37
CA GLY A 64 -0.70 11.68 -7.78
C GLY A 64 -0.26 11.35 -9.21
N ALA A 65 -1.07 10.61 -9.97
CA ALA A 65 -0.71 9.99 -11.23
C ALA A 65 -1.11 10.78 -12.51
N LEU A 66 -1.13 12.12 -12.45
CA LEU A 66 -1.56 12.97 -13.57
C LEU A 66 -0.67 12.79 -14.82
N HIS A 67 0.64 12.67 -14.61
CA HIS A 67 1.64 12.48 -15.67
C HIS A 67 2.47 11.23 -15.36
N PRO A 68 2.05 10.03 -15.81
CA PRO A 68 2.69 8.78 -15.37
C PRO A 68 4.20 8.69 -15.65
N ASN A 69 4.67 9.32 -16.73
CA ASN A 69 6.09 9.31 -17.12
C ASN A 69 7.00 10.15 -16.21
N THR A 70 6.44 11.13 -15.47
CA THR A 70 7.21 11.97 -14.54
C THR A 70 7.35 11.34 -13.16
N VAL A 71 6.53 10.35 -12.85
CA VAL A 71 6.55 9.65 -11.56
C VAL A 71 7.86 8.88 -11.39
N ARG A 72 8.56 9.14 -10.28
CA ARG A 72 9.81 8.45 -9.89
C ARG A 72 9.62 7.55 -8.68
N HIS A 73 8.54 7.71 -7.94
CA HIS A 73 8.22 6.90 -6.77
C HIS A 73 6.74 6.49 -6.82
N ASN A 74 6.47 5.20 -6.75
CA ASN A 74 5.13 4.68 -6.58
C ASN A 74 5.05 3.91 -5.26
N PHE A 75 4.21 4.39 -4.35
CA PHE A 75 4.00 3.81 -3.03
C PHE A 75 2.75 2.92 -3.03
N LEU A 76 2.91 1.68 -2.59
CA LEU A 76 1.88 0.65 -2.62
C LEU A 76 1.37 0.36 -1.20
N PHE A 77 0.05 0.38 -1.05
CA PHE A 77 -0.68 0.25 0.21
C PHE A 77 -1.82 -0.78 0.10
N ASN A 78 -2.37 -1.19 1.24
CA ASN A 78 -3.60 -1.99 1.26
C ASN A 78 -4.86 -1.11 1.03
N SER A 79 -4.85 0.14 1.48
CA SER A 79 -6.03 1.01 1.46
C SER A 79 -5.69 2.47 1.18
N ALA A 80 -6.70 3.26 0.78
CA ALA A 80 -6.58 4.68 0.53
C ALA A 80 -6.46 5.48 1.84
N ILE A 81 -7.12 5.04 2.91
CA ILE A 81 -6.93 5.69 4.22
C ILE A 81 -5.48 5.60 4.70
N GLU A 82 -4.81 4.47 4.48
CA GLU A 82 -3.38 4.32 4.81
C GLU A 82 -2.50 5.30 4.01
N VAL A 83 -2.87 5.61 2.77
CA VAL A 83 -2.19 6.62 1.94
C VAL A 83 -2.27 7.98 2.61
N LEU A 84 -3.49 8.42 2.97
CA LEU A 84 -3.71 9.73 3.61
C LEU A 84 -2.97 9.82 4.95
N SER A 85 -2.99 8.74 5.75
CA SER A 85 -2.33 8.69 7.05
C SER A 85 -0.81 8.73 6.92
N PHE A 86 -0.23 7.95 6.01
CA PHE A 86 1.21 7.99 5.73
C PHE A 86 1.66 9.39 5.27
N CYS A 87 0.91 10.01 4.36
CA CYS A 87 1.23 11.36 3.87
C CYS A 87 1.13 12.42 4.96
N SER A 88 0.19 12.30 5.92
CA SER A 88 0.07 13.23 7.05
C SER A 88 1.30 13.23 7.96
N MET A 89 1.98 12.08 8.07
CA MET A 89 3.25 11.95 8.79
C MET A 89 4.47 12.28 7.94
N ASN A 90 4.35 12.21 6.62
CA ASN A 90 5.47 12.34 5.69
C ASN A 90 5.18 13.37 4.59
N ILE A 91 4.73 14.56 4.98
CA ILE A 91 4.31 15.65 4.07
C ILE A 91 5.40 16.05 3.06
N GLY A 92 6.68 15.79 3.36
CA GLY A 92 7.80 16.04 2.45
C GLY A 92 7.70 15.31 1.10
N TRP A 93 7.00 14.16 1.04
CA TRP A 93 6.76 13.47 -0.23
C TRP A 93 5.82 14.24 -1.17
N LEU A 94 5.00 15.16 -0.64
CA LEU A 94 4.05 15.97 -1.40
C LEU A 94 4.68 17.25 -1.98
N ALA A 95 5.90 17.60 -1.57
CA ALA A 95 6.57 18.85 -1.96
C ALA A 95 6.87 18.97 -3.46
N ARG A 96 6.86 17.86 -4.20
CA ARG A 96 7.05 17.83 -5.66
C ARG A 96 5.91 17.05 -6.33
N PRO A 97 4.76 17.70 -6.56
CA PRO A 97 3.63 17.07 -7.25
C PRO A 97 4.05 16.48 -8.61
N GLY A 98 3.49 15.32 -8.97
CA GLY A 98 3.81 14.60 -10.21
C GLY A 98 5.07 13.72 -10.16
N ASN A 99 5.92 13.84 -9.13
CA ASN A 99 7.07 12.95 -8.92
C ASN A 99 6.68 11.66 -8.15
N VAL A 100 5.56 11.69 -7.45
CA VAL A 100 5.06 10.61 -6.59
C VAL A 100 3.68 10.14 -7.06
N ALA A 101 3.46 8.83 -7.01
CA ALA A 101 2.15 8.22 -7.11
C ALA A 101 1.89 7.36 -5.88
N PHE A 102 0.63 7.31 -5.47
CA PHE A 102 0.18 6.50 -4.34
C PHE A 102 -0.89 5.54 -4.85
N SER A 103 -0.69 4.25 -4.62
CA SER A 103 -1.54 3.18 -5.15
C SER A 103 -2.01 2.28 -4.01
N ALA A 104 -3.32 2.12 -3.87
CA ALA A 104 -3.92 1.17 -2.95
C ALA A 104 -4.42 -0.07 -3.71
N LEU A 105 -4.13 -1.25 -3.18
CA LEU A 105 -4.35 -2.53 -3.85
C LEU A 105 -5.54 -3.34 -3.29
N GLY A 106 -6.07 -2.97 -2.13
CA GLY A 106 -7.07 -3.75 -1.40
C GLY A 106 -6.47 -4.87 -0.55
N LEU A 107 -7.33 -5.67 0.09
CA LEU A 107 -6.92 -6.70 1.08
C LEU A 107 -6.29 -7.97 0.49
N CYS A 108 -6.38 -8.17 -0.82
CA CYS A 108 -5.86 -9.37 -1.49
C CYS A 108 -5.12 -8.97 -2.77
N PRO A 109 -3.94 -8.33 -2.64
CA PRO A 109 -3.21 -7.88 -3.81
C PRO A 109 -2.81 -9.07 -4.70
N VAL A 110 -2.72 -8.83 -6.01
CA VAL A 110 -2.36 -9.83 -7.01
C VAL A 110 -1.23 -9.34 -7.92
N ALA A 111 -0.52 -10.27 -8.57
CA ALA A 111 0.60 -9.96 -9.46
C ALA A 111 0.23 -8.97 -10.58
N SER A 112 -0.94 -9.14 -11.19
CA SER A 112 -1.41 -8.30 -12.30
C SER A 112 -1.56 -6.83 -11.92
N GLN A 113 -1.88 -6.50 -10.66
CA GLN A 113 -1.90 -5.12 -10.20
C GLN A 113 -0.49 -4.50 -10.21
N VAL A 114 0.51 -5.25 -9.73
CA VAL A 114 1.90 -4.79 -9.72
C VAL A 114 2.44 -4.63 -11.15
N GLU A 115 2.11 -5.56 -12.04
CA GLU A 115 2.46 -5.48 -13.47
C GLU A 115 1.83 -4.27 -14.15
N ALA A 116 0.54 -4.01 -13.89
CA ALA A 116 -0.17 -2.84 -14.39
C ALA A 116 0.46 -1.53 -13.88
N LEU A 117 0.82 -1.46 -12.60
CA LEU A 117 1.48 -0.30 -12.01
C LEU A 117 2.88 -0.06 -12.59
N ARG A 118 3.66 -1.11 -12.84
CA ARG A 118 4.98 -0.99 -13.47
C ARG A 118 4.87 -0.54 -14.93
N SER A 119 3.84 -1.00 -15.63
CA SER A 119 3.56 -0.58 -17.01
C SER A 119 3.09 0.88 -17.06
N ARG A 120 2.26 1.29 -16.09
CA ARG A 120 1.75 2.67 -15.96
C ARG A 120 2.86 3.65 -15.57
N PHE A 121 3.75 3.27 -14.66
CA PHE A 121 4.83 4.12 -14.14
C PHE A 121 6.21 3.51 -14.42
N PRO A 122 6.66 3.45 -15.69
CA PRO A 122 7.85 2.71 -16.09
C PRO A 122 9.16 3.23 -15.46
N ASN A 123 9.16 4.51 -15.07
CA ASN A 123 10.31 5.19 -14.47
C ASN A 123 10.32 5.18 -12.93
N ALA A 124 9.28 4.62 -12.31
CA ALA A 124 9.08 4.71 -10.87
C ALA A 124 9.75 3.56 -10.12
N ARG A 125 10.39 3.90 -9.00
CA ARG A 125 10.77 2.92 -7.98
C ARG A 125 9.53 2.56 -7.15
N LEU A 126 9.38 1.26 -6.88
CA LEU A 126 8.32 0.77 -6.01
C LEU A 126 8.74 0.91 -4.54
N HIS A 127 7.81 1.42 -3.75
CA HIS A 127 7.87 1.48 -2.31
C HIS A 127 6.67 0.72 -1.75
N THR A 128 6.86 -0.08 -0.72
CA THR A 128 5.74 -0.76 -0.04
C THR A 128 5.51 -0.15 1.33
N VAL A 129 4.25 0.05 1.67
CA VAL A 129 3.80 0.70 2.91
C VAL A 129 2.66 -0.13 3.51
N PHE A 130 2.84 -1.45 3.52
CA PHE A 130 1.89 -2.38 4.14
C PHE A 130 2.09 -2.43 5.66
N GLY A 131 1.11 -3.02 6.36
CA GLY A 131 1.12 -3.16 7.81
C GLY A 131 2.38 -3.82 8.38
N ASN A 132 2.65 -3.55 9.65
CA ASN A 132 3.76 -4.11 10.41
C ASN A 132 3.45 -5.50 11.03
N ASP A 133 2.35 -6.10 10.62
CA ASP A 133 1.96 -7.47 10.97
C ASP A 133 2.58 -8.51 10.01
N VAL A 134 2.28 -9.78 10.23
CA VAL A 134 2.75 -10.86 9.35
C VAL A 134 2.23 -10.71 7.92
N LEU A 135 0.96 -10.33 7.75
CA LEU A 135 0.33 -10.21 6.43
C LEU A 135 0.95 -9.09 5.60
N GLY A 136 1.20 -7.92 6.20
CA GLY A 136 1.86 -6.81 5.54
C GLY A 136 3.31 -7.11 5.18
N ARG A 137 4.03 -7.88 6.01
CA ARG A 137 5.39 -8.36 5.70
C ARG A 137 5.40 -9.41 4.58
N ILE A 138 4.38 -10.27 4.50
CA ILE A 138 4.19 -11.19 3.36
C ILE A 138 3.85 -10.40 2.09
N ALA A 139 2.99 -9.38 2.18
CA ALA A 139 2.65 -8.52 1.06
C ALA A 139 3.88 -7.78 0.49
N ASP A 140 4.79 -7.32 1.35
CA ASP A 140 6.09 -6.76 0.92
C ASP A 140 6.86 -7.77 0.05
N CYS A 141 6.94 -9.03 0.50
CA CYS A 141 7.63 -10.12 -0.22
C CYS A 141 6.96 -10.44 -1.55
N LYS A 142 5.63 -10.57 -1.56
CA LYS A 142 4.83 -10.83 -2.75
C LYS A 142 5.01 -9.73 -3.80
N VAL A 143 4.87 -8.46 -3.42
CA VAL A 143 5.09 -7.32 -4.34
C VAL A 143 6.53 -7.31 -4.88
N ALA A 144 7.53 -7.61 -4.05
CA ALA A 144 8.92 -7.72 -4.48
C ALA A 144 9.17 -8.83 -5.51
N LEU A 145 8.51 -9.97 -5.35
CA LEU A 145 8.55 -11.08 -6.30
C LEU A 145 7.82 -10.74 -7.60
N TRP A 146 6.59 -10.23 -7.51
CA TRP A 146 5.78 -9.86 -8.68
C TRP A 146 6.43 -8.74 -9.50
N ALA A 147 7.11 -7.79 -8.84
CA ALA A 147 7.91 -6.78 -9.51
C ALA A 147 9.10 -7.34 -10.32
N LYS A 148 9.42 -8.63 -10.16
CA LYS A 148 10.43 -9.37 -10.94
C LYS A 148 9.83 -10.47 -11.81
N GLY A 149 8.51 -10.54 -11.95
CA GLY A 149 7.83 -11.59 -12.71
C GLY A 149 8.00 -12.98 -12.06
N LYS A 150 8.05 -13.03 -10.72
CA LYS A 150 8.18 -14.25 -9.93
C LYS A 150 7.08 -14.33 -8.89
N ASP A 151 6.89 -15.51 -8.31
CA ASP A 151 6.01 -15.69 -7.16
C ASP A 151 6.59 -16.71 -6.17
N ALA A 152 6.05 -16.73 -4.96
CA ALA A 152 6.37 -17.66 -3.89
C ALA A 152 5.12 -17.90 -3.03
N ASP A 153 4.96 -19.12 -2.53
CA ASP A 153 3.88 -19.44 -1.59
C ASP A 153 4.36 -19.23 -0.16
N PHE A 154 3.49 -18.67 0.68
CA PHE A 154 3.77 -18.43 2.09
C PHE A 154 2.68 -19.11 2.92
N HIS A 155 3.10 -19.95 3.86
CA HIS A 155 2.21 -20.57 4.83
C HIS A 155 2.71 -20.28 6.23
N MET A 156 1.80 -20.05 7.16
CA MET A 156 2.14 -19.90 8.56
C MET A 156 1.74 -21.17 9.30
N HIS A 157 2.66 -21.73 10.07
CA HIS A 157 2.40 -22.85 10.98
C HIS A 157 2.99 -22.50 12.34
N GLN A 158 2.12 -22.24 13.31
CA GLN A 158 2.51 -21.63 14.59
C GLN A 158 3.31 -20.34 14.32
N ASP A 159 4.46 -20.15 14.96
CA ASP A 159 5.28 -18.95 14.82
C ASP A 159 6.33 -19.07 13.69
N ILE A 160 6.11 -19.96 12.73
CA ILE A 160 7.04 -20.21 11.61
C ILE A 160 6.34 -19.93 10.29
N ILE A 161 6.95 -19.06 9.50
CA ILE A 161 6.60 -18.83 8.10
C ILE A 161 7.40 -19.77 7.22
N ILE A 162 6.68 -20.55 6.43
CA ILE A 162 7.20 -21.47 5.42
C ILE A 162 7.04 -20.78 4.08
N ALA A 163 8.15 -20.32 3.49
CA ALA A 163 8.18 -19.72 2.17
C ALA A 163 8.68 -20.74 1.13
N GLN A 164 7.87 -21.03 0.12
CA GLN A 164 8.21 -21.91 -1.00
C GLN A 164 8.54 -21.07 -2.22
N TYR A 165 9.79 -21.12 -2.68
CA TYR A 165 10.27 -20.32 -3.80
C TYR A 165 11.40 -21.03 -4.54
N ASN A 166 11.30 -21.12 -5.88
CA ASN A 166 12.25 -21.82 -6.74
C ASN A 166 12.58 -23.25 -6.27
N SER A 167 11.54 -24.03 -5.97
CA SER A 167 11.65 -25.42 -5.46
C SER A 167 12.41 -25.55 -4.13
N LYS A 168 12.68 -24.44 -3.43
CA LYS A 168 13.26 -24.41 -2.10
C LYS A 168 12.20 -24.03 -1.08
N SER A 169 12.31 -24.61 0.12
CA SER A 169 11.48 -24.28 1.26
C SER A 169 12.34 -23.61 2.34
N PHE A 170 11.91 -22.42 2.77
CA PHE A 170 12.56 -21.67 3.83
C PHE A 170 11.64 -21.62 5.04
N ARG A 171 12.11 -22.11 6.18
CA ARG A 171 11.42 -22.00 7.47
C ARG A 171 12.01 -20.81 8.22
N ILE A 172 11.19 -19.81 8.49
CA ILE A 172 11.61 -18.52 9.05
C ILE A 172 10.73 -18.21 10.26
N PRO A 173 11.28 -17.98 11.46
CA PRO A 173 10.48 -17.52 12.59
C PRO A 173 9.78 -16.20 12.25
N GLU A 174 8.50 -16.09 12.61
CA GLU A 174 7.67 -14.91 12.31
C GLU A 174 8.30 -13.64 12.90
N SER A 175 8.86 -13.72 14.12
CA SER A 175 9.46 -12.58 14.83
C SER A 175 10.60 -11.90 14.07
N ILE A 176 11.28 -12.60 13.17
CA ILE A 176 12.39 -12.05 12.36
C ILE A 176 12.05 -11.95 10.87
N PHE A 177 10.87 -12.41 10.46
CA PHE A 177 10.46 -12.40 9.07
C PHE A 177 10.31 -10.96 8.56
N SER A 178 10.86 -10.71 7.37
CA SER A 178 10.78 -9.44 6.67
C SER A 178 11.19 -9.64 5.22
N LEU A 179 10.88 -8.66 4.35
CA LEU A 179 11.39 -8.65 2.98
C LEU A 179 12.91 -8.78 2.94
N HIS A 180 13.62 -8.04 3.79
CA HIS A 180 15.09 -8.09 3.84
C HIS A 180 15.61 -9.49 4.18
N PHE A 181 15.03 -10.14 5.19
CA PHE A 181 15.44 -11.49 5.58
C PHE A 181 15.11 -12.51 4.48
N PHE A 182 13.94 -12.38 3.85
CA PHE A 182 13.55 -13.22 2.73
C PHE A 182 14.48 -13.04 1.53
N GLU A 183 14.84 -11.82 1.14
CA GLU A 183 15.80 -11.53 0.07
C GLU A 183 17.16 -12.17 0.34
N LYS A 184 17.67 -12.06 1.59
CA LYS A 184 18.93 -12.69 2.00
C LYS A 184 18.90 -14.22 1.86
N LYS A 185 17.78 -14.86 2.22
CA LYS A 185 17.63 -16.33 2.14
C LYS A 185 17.38 -16.82 0.71
N SER A 186 16.57 -16.10 -0.06
CA SER A 186 16.15 -16.48 -1.41
C SER A 186 17.12 -16.02 -2.51
N SER A 187 18.10 -15.16 -2.17
CA SER A 187 18.95 -14.44 -3.12
C SER A 187 18.18 -13.55 -4.11
N LEU A 188 16.93 -13.20 -3.78
CA LEU A 188 16.17 -12.19 -4.50
C LEU A 188 16.82 -10.81 -4.32
N ARG A 189 16.85 -10.02 -5.39
CA ARG A 189 17.26 -8.61 -5.36
C ARG A 189 16.16 -7.77 -5.99
N ALA A 190 15.13 -7.43 -5.23
CA ALA A 190 13.99 -6.66 -5.73
C ALA A 190 14.31 -5.17 -5.82
N GLY A 191 15.10 -4.65 -4.86
CA GLY A 191 15.43 -3.22 -4.78
C GLY A 191 14.24 -2.36 -4.35
N ILE A 192 13.29 -2.95 -3.62
CA ILE A 192 12.11 -2.27 -3.09
C ILE A 192 12.41 -1.76 -1.68
N ARG A 193 11.98 -0.52 -1.41
CA ARG A 193 12.08 0.06 -0.06
C ARG A 193 10.75 -0.12 0.66
N THR A 194 10.81 -0.70 1.85
CA THR A 194 9.66 -0.80 2.76
C THR A 194 9.60 0.42 3.68
N HIS A 195 8.39 0.86 4.00
CA HIS A 195 8.11 1.87 5.02
C HIS A 195 7.12 1.27 6.01
N LYS A 196 7.45 1.31 7.30
CA LYS A 196 6.62 0.75 8.36
C LYS A 196 6.28 1.84 9.37
N PRO A 197 5.10 1.78 10.00
CA PRO A 197 4.80 2.64 11.14
C PRO A 197 5.79 2.37 12.28
N LYS A 198 5.82 3.30 13.25
CA LYS A 198 6.65 3.17 14.44
C LYS A 198 6.37 1.84 15.17
N ALA A 199 7.40 1.27 15.79
CA ALA A 199 7.26 0.05 16.60
C ALA A 199 6.11 0.18 17.61
N GLY A 200 5.27 -0.86 17.70
CA GLY A 200 4.06 -0.89 18.51
C GLY A 200 2.75 -0.67 17.73
N PHE A 201 2.81 -0.17 16.49
CA PHE A 201 1.64 0.05 15.65
C PHE A 201 1.63 -0.90 14.45
N VAL A 202 0.45 -1.38 14.05
CA VAL A 202 0.29 -2.23 12.86
C VAL A 202 0.19 -1.37 11.62
N SER A 203 -0.50 -0.23 11.67
CA SER A 203 -0.78 0.61 10.51
C SER A 203 -0.45 2.09 10.71
N PHE A 204 -0.34 2.87 9.62
CA PHE A 204 -0.16 4.32 9.72
C PHE A 204 -1.44 5.01 10.19
N PHE A 205 -2.62 4.46 9.90
CA PHE A 205 -3.88 4.99 10.39
C PHE A 205 -4.04 4.83 11.90
N GLU A 206 -3.67 3.68 12.46
CA GLU A 206 -3.61 3.50 13.93
C GLU A 206 -2.66 4.51 14.57
N LEU A 207 -1.45 4.64 14.02
CA LEU A 207 -0.47 5.59 14.53
C LEU A 207 -0.96 7.04 14.43
N LEU A 208 -1.74 7.38 13.40
CA LEU A 208 -2.28 8.73 13.24
C LEU A 208 -3.33 9.04 14.30
N LYS A 209 -4.24 8.09 14.57
CA LYS A 209 -5.28 8.24 15.59
C LYS A 209 -4.72 8.46 16.99
N GLU A 210 -3.60 7.82 17.31
CA GLU A 210 -2.93 8.01 18.60
C GLU A 210 -2.21 9.36 18.71
N ALA A 211 -1.80 9.94 17.58
CA ALA A 211 -1.07 11.20 17.53
C ALA A 211 -1.96 12.45 17.41
N SER A 212 -3.28 12.26 17.29
CA SER A 212 -4.30 13.31 17.08
C SER A 212 -5.04 13.60 18.38
#